data_AF-A0A150XE16-F1
#
_entry.id   AF-A0A150XE16-F1
#
_cell.length_a   1.000
_cell.length_b   1.000
_cell.length_c   1.000
_cell.angle_alpha   90.00
_cell.angle_beta   90.00
_cell.angle_gamma   90.00
#
_symmetry.space_group_name_H-M   'P 1'
#
loop_
_entity.id
_entity.type
_entity.pdbx_description
1 polymer ?
#
loop_
_entity_poly.entity_id
_entity_poly.type
_entity_poly.pdbx_seq_one_letter_code
_entity_poly.pdbx_strand_id
1 'polypeptide(L)'
;MAKEIKREPFDGRAGEMRDSPWMASEDLEGINSIDLVIANVYKNRDVEFEGGRSKDVVYSLEFSKAKRQLVLNGSNRKTLVGLYGADVKNWIGKTITVYVEEGIKVGRDIKKGLRVRASKETNQAKTQEKSKAALDSLKKS
;
A
#
# COMPACT_ATOMS: atom_id res chain seq x y z
N MET A 1 36.06 26.30 13.05
CA MET A 1 35.24 26.02 14.26
C MET A 1 34.12 25.07 13.85
N ALA A 2 33.98 23.92 14.53
CA ALA A 2 32.89 22.99 14.23
C ALA A 2 31.56 23.56 14.75
N LYS A 3 30.49 23.49 13.95
CA LYS A 3 29.15 23.88 14.40
C LYS A 3 28.70 22.96 15.53
N GLU A 4 28.16 23.54 16.59
CA GLU A 4 27.52 22.80 17.67
C GLU A 4 26.28 22.06 17.14
N ILE A 5 26.20 20.76 17.44
CA ILE A 5 25.08 19.91 17.03
C ILE A 5 23.99 20.01 18.10
N LYS A 6 22.84 20.59 17.74
CA LYS A 6 21.62 20.56 18.57
C LYS A 6 21.08 19.13 18.60
N ARG A 7 20.78 18.62 19.79
CA ARG A 7 20.28 17.25 20.00
C ARG A 7 19.07 17.28 20.93
N GLU A 8 18.06 16.49 20.62
CA GLU A 8 16.86 16.29 21.43
C GLU A 8 16.55 14.78 21.45
N PRO A 9 16.05 14.22 22.58
CA PRO A 9 15.55 12.84 22.60
C PRO A 9 14.39 12.66 21.62
N PHE A 10 14.36 11.54 20.91
CA PHE A 10 13.29 11.17 20.00
C PHE A 10 12.58 9.92 20.54
N ASP A 11 11.25 10.00 20.70
CA ASP A 11 10.39 8.96 21.24
C ASP A 11 9.31 8.46 20.25
N GLY A 12 9.43 8.86 18.98
CA GLY A 12 8.53 8.42 17.90
C GLY A 12 8.87 7.03 17.35
N ARG A 13 8.15 6.61 16.31
CA ARG A 13 8.38 5.29 15.69
C ARG A 13 9.64 5.29 14.83
N ALA A 14 10.31 4.14 14.75
CA ALA A 14 11.48 3.97 13.89
C ALA A 14 11.21 4.37 12.42
N GLY A 15 10.01 4.07 11.91
CA GLY A 15 9.60 4.48 10.56
C GLY A 15 9.64 5.99 10.33
N GLU A 16 9.42 6.82 11.36
CA GLU A 16 9.46 8.29 11.28
C GLU A 16 10.88 8.85 11.15
N MET A 17 11.90 8.04 11.46
CA MET A 17 13.31 8.42 11.26
C MET A 17 13.68 8.49 9.77
N ARG A 18 12.85 7.92 8.90
CA ARG A 18 13.06 7.96 7.45
C ARG A 18 12.52 9.25 6.85
N ASP A 19 13.39 9.97 6.16
CA ASP A 19 12.97 11.10 5.34
C ASP A 19 12.59 10.62 3.93
N SER A 20 11.42 9.98 3.82
CA SER A 20 10.90 9.48 2.56
C SER A 20 9.38 9.62 2.48
N PRO A 21 8.81 10.01 1.32
CA PRO A 21 7.37 10.02 1.13
C PRO A 21 6.80 8.61 0.93
N TRP A 22 7.66 7.59 0.80
CA TRP A 22 7.26 6.22 0.48
C TRP A 22 7.09 5.37 1.72
N MET A 23 5.97 4.66 1.78
CA MET A 23 5.68 3.70 2.83
C MET A 23 6.61 2.50 2.73
N ALA A 24 7.07 2.01 3.88
CA ALA A 24 7.92 0.85 4.06
C ALA A 24 7.35 -0.12 5.09
N SER A 25 7.93 -1.32 5.20
CA SER A 25 7.50 -2.31 6.20
C SER A 25 7.62 -1.79 7.63
N GLU A 26 8.62 -0.94 7.90
CA GLU A 26 8.85 -0.30 9.20
C GLU A 26 7.67 0.57 9.66
N ASP A 27 6.87 1.12 8.74
CA ASP A 27 5.67 1.89 9.07
C ASP A 27 4.56 1.02 9.68
N LEU A 28 4.61 -0.29 9.45
CA LEU A 28 3.62 -1.28 9.90
C LEU A 28 4.17 -2.24 10.96
N GLU A 29 5.42 -2.07 11.40
CA GLU A 29 6.02 -2.93 12.43
C GLU A 29 5.19 -2.81 13.72
N GLY A 30 4.80 -3.95 14.30
CA GLY A 30 3.97 -4.02 15.51
C GLY A 30 2.45 -4.00 15.30
N ILE A 31 1.95 -3.58 14.12
CA ILE A 31 0.51 -3.63 13.79
C ILE A 31 0.16 -4.62 12.66
N ASN A 32 1.16 -5.09 11.91
CA ASN A 32 1.11 -6.08 10.82
C ASN A 32 0.27 -5.71 9.58
N SER A 33 -0.85 -5.01 9.74
CA SER A 33 -1.69 -4.54 8.65
C SER A 33 -2.55 -3.33 9.02
N ILE A 34 -2.89 -2.52 8.03
CA ILE A 34 -3.75 -1.34 8.17
C ILE A 34 -4.70 -1.19 6.97
N ASP A 35 -5.95 -0.84 7.25
CA ASP A 35 -6.93 -0.52 6.21
C ASP A 35 -6.83 0.95 5.82
N LEU A 36 -6.66 1.22 4.53
CA LEU A 36 -6.47 2.56 3.97
C LEU A 36 -7.40 2.79 2.79
N VAL A 37 -7.98 3.99 2.73
CA VAL A 37 -8.80 4.46 1.61
C VAL A 37 -7.91 5.10 0.57
N ILE A 38 -7.96 4.61 -0.66
CA ILE A 38 -7.20 5.16 -1.79
C ILE A 38 -7.78 6.54 -2.13
N ALA A 39 -7.00 7.59 -1.95
CA ALA A 39 -7.38 8.96 -2.26
C ALA A 39 -7.03 9.33 -3.71
N ASN A 40 -5.84 8.92 -4.17
CA ASN A 40 -5.38 9.23 -5.52
C ASN A 40 -4.33 8.21 -6.00
N VAL A 41 -4.07 8.21 -7.31
CA VAL A 41 -2.95 7.47 -7.92
C VAL A 41 -2.07 8.44 -8.68
N TYR A 42 -0.79 8.51 -8.30
CA TYR A 42 0.17 9.42 -8.93
C TYR A 42 1.09 8.69 -9.89
N LYS A 43 1.47 9.41 -10.94
CA LYS A 43 2.63 9.11 -11.79
C LYS A 43 3.75 10.07 -11.41
N ASN A 44 4.69 9.58 -10.61
CA ASN A 44 5.85 10.34 -10.17
C ASN A 44 6.97 10.19 -11.19
N ARG A 45 7.71 11.27 -11.43
CA ARG A 45 8.87 11.29 -12.31
C ARG A 45 10.13 11.57 -11.52
N ASP A 46 11.26 11.09 -12.03
CA ASP A 46 12.60 11.38 -11.51
C ASP A 46 12.72 11.05 -10.00
N VAL A 47 12.18 9.89 -9.61
CA VAL A 47 12.11 9.47 -8.21
C VAL A 47 13.44 8.88 -7.78
N GLU A 48 14.03 9.47 -6.75
CA GLU A 48 15.16 8.92 -6.03
C GLU A 48 14.70 8.10 -4.81
N PHE A 49 15.31 6.95 -4.61
CA PHE A 49 15.15 6.08 -3.47
C PHE A 49 16.45 6.02 -2.67
N GLU A 50 16.33 5.57 -1.42
CA GLU A 50 17.47 5.31 -0.56
C GLU A 50 18.54 4.43 -1.23
N GLY A 51 19.80 4.79 -0.98
CA GLY A 51 20.97 4.15 -1.56
C GLY A 51 21.28 4.59 -2.99
N GLY A 52 20.82 5.78 -3.42
CA GLY A 52 21.11 6.37 -4.73
C GLY A 52 20.43 5.68 -5.91
N ARG A 53 19.39 4.87 -5.65
CA ARG A 53 18.62 4.20 -6.72
C ARG A 53 17.59 5.19 -7.26
N SER A 54 17.64 5.49 -8.54
CA SER A 54 16.63 6.34 -9.19
C SER A 54 15.75 5.56 -10.15
N LYS A 55 14.55 6.09 -10.41
CA LYS A 55 13.65 5.63 -11.45
C LYS A 55 12.94 6.82 -12.12
N ASP A 56 12.96 6.83 -13.44
CA ASP A 56 12.31 7.87 -14.24
C ASP A 56 10.81 7.96 -14.02
N VAL A 57 10.15 6.82 -13.76
CA VAL A 57 8.70 6.75 -13.54
C VAL A 57 8.36 5.75 -12.45
N VAL A 58 7.58 6.20 -11.47
CA VAL A 58 7.04 5.38 -10.37
C VAL A 58 5.57 5.72 -10.16
N TYR A 59 4.72 4.69 -10.07
CA TYR A 59 3.32 4.87 -9.71
C TYR A 59 3.10 4.62 -8.22
N SER A 60 2.28 5.43 -7.57
CA SER A 60 2.00 5.32 -6.14
C SER A 60 0.53 5.53 -5.82
N LEU A 61 0.09 4.97 -4.70
CA LEU A 61 -1.21 5.25 -4.09
C LEU A 61 -1.04 6.28 -2.97
N GLU A 62 -1.83 7.34 -3.03
CA GLU A 62 -2.07 8.22 -1.90
C GLU A 62 -3.29 7.74 -1.11
N PHE A 63 -3.26 7.94 0.20
CA PHE A 63 -4.34 7.54 1.10
C PHE A 63 -4.83 8.73 1.92
N SER A 64 -6.14 8.82 2.16
CA SER A 64 -6.77 10.00 2.78
C SER A 64 -6.28 10.35 4.19
N LYS A 65 -5.66 9.41 4.89
CA LYS A 65 -5.20 9.57 6.30
C LYS A 65 -3.79 9.06 6.54
N ALA A 66 -3.01 8.79 5.50
CA ALA A 66 -1.62 8.35 5.64
C ALA A 66 -0.68 9.46 5.17
N LYS A 67 0.37 9.72 5.95
CA LYS A 67 1.42 10.69 5.57
C LYS A 67 2.26 10.21 4.38
N ARG A 68 2.36 8.88 4.19
CA ARG A 68 3.20 8.24 3.16
C ARG A 68 2.36 7.53 2.11
N GLN A 69 2.90 7.52 0.89
CA GLN A 69 2.31 6.87 -0.26
C GLN A 69 2.85 5.45 -0.45
N LEU A 70 2.05 4.55 -1.00
CA LEU A 70 2.50 3.20 -1.34
C LEU A 70 2.95 3.14 -2.80
N VAL A 71 4.23 2.90 -3.04
CA VAL A 71 4.74 2.62 -4.39
C VAL A 71 4.19 1.28 -4.90
N LEU A 72 3.62 1.30 -6.11
CA LEU A 72 3.02 0.12 -6.73
C LEU A 72 4.06 -0.77 -7.40
N ASN A 73 4.29 -1.94 -6.80
CA ASN A 73 4.97 -3.05 -7.48
C ASN A 73 3.99 -3.86 -8.35
N GLY A 74 4.54 -4.79 -9.15
CA GLY A 74 3.75 -5.62 -10.06
C GLY A 74 2.68 -6.46 -9.38
N SER A 75 2.98 -7.04 -8.20
CA SER A 75 2.03 -7.85 -7.44
C SER A 75 0.87 -7.00 -6.92
N ASN A 76 1.16 -5.85 -6.32
CA ASN A 76 0.14 -4.94 -5.80
C ASN A 76 -0.78 -4.45 -6.91
N ARG A 77 -0.22 -4.08 -8.07
CA ARG A 77 -1.01 -3.66 -9.23
C ARG A 77 -1.94 -4.79 -9.72
N LYS A 78 -1.44 -6.02 -9.83
CA LYS A 78 -2.27 -7.18 -10.23
C LYS A 78 -3.42 -7.41 -9.25
N THR A 79 -3.15 -7.29 -7.95
CA THR A 79 -4.21 -7.40 -6.94
C THR A 79 -5.26 -6.31 -7.10
N LEU A 80 -4.87 -5.04 -7.27
CA LEU A 80 -5.81 -3.93 -7.46
C LEU A 80 -6.67 -4.12 -8.72
N VAL A 81 -6.05 -4.55 -9.82
CA VAL A 81 -6.77 -4.89 -11.06
C VAL A 81 -7.78 -6.00 -10.83
N GLY A 82 -7.42 -7.05 -10.09
CA GLY A 82 -8.35 -8.14 -9.74
C GLY A 82 -9.48 -7.70 -8.80
N LEU A 83 -9.26 -6.67 -7.98
CA LEU A 83 -10.25 -6.17 -7.04
C LEU A 83 -11.22 -5.18 -7.66
N TYR A 84 -10.73 -4.24 -8.47
CA TYR A 84 -11.45 -3.04 -8.89
C TYR A 84 -11.40 -2.79 -10.41
N GLY A 85 -10.81 -3.72 -11.18
CA GLY A 85 -10.71 -3.64 -12.63
C GLY A 85 -9.47 -2.87 -13.12
N ALA A 86 -9.29 -2.86 -14.44
CA ALA A 86 -8.10 -2.27 -15.08
C ALA A 86 -8.11 -0.73 -15.08
N ASP A 87 -9.27 -0.09 -14.98
CA ASP A 87 -9.37 1.37 -14.90
C ASP A 87 -9.03 1.85 -13.49
N VAL A 88 -7.93 2.59 -13.38
CA VAL A 88 -7.38 3.14 -12.14
C VAL A 88 -8.37 4.11 -11.47
N LYS A 89 -9.24 4.76 -12.23
CA LYS A 89 -10.27 5.67 -11.69
C LYS A 89 -11.21 4.94 -10.72
N ASN A 90 -11.48 3.66 -10.97
CA ASN A 90 -12.35 2.83 -10.13
C ASN A 90 -11.72 2.43 -8.79
N TRP A 91 -10.41 2.68 -8.62
CA TRP A 91 -9.71 2.37 -7.38
C TRP A 91 -9.89 3.47 -6.34
N ILE A 92 -10.12 4.71 -6.79
CA ILE A 92 -10.28 5.88 -5.92
C ILE A 92 -11.53 5.71 -5.04
N GLY A 93 -11.37 6.03 -3.76
CA GLY A 93 -12.40 5.87 -2.73
C GLY A 93 -12.58 4.42 -2.23
N LYS A 94 -11.85 3.44 -2.79
CA LYS A 94 -11.90 2.06 -2.29
C LYS A 94 -10.96 1.85 -1.10
N THR A 95 -11.39 1.00 -0.18
CA THR A 95 -10.60 0.61 0.99
C THR A 95 -9.81 -0.66 0.68
N ILE A 96 -8.50 -0.64 0.94
CA ILE A 96 -7.62 -1.82 0.84
C ILE A 96 -6.91 -2.05 2.17
N THR A 97 -6.57 -3.30 2.44
CA THR A 97 -5.64 -3.62 3.54
C THR A 97 -4.22 -3.63 3.00
N VAL A 98 -3.35 -2.80 3.56
CA VAL A 98 -1.90 -2.87 3.37
C VAL A 98 -1.31 -3.74 4.49
N TYR A 99 -0.45 -4.69 4.16
CA TYR A 99 0.16 -5.59 5.13
C TYR A 99 1.63 -5.89 4.79
N VAL A 100 2.39 -6.30 5.80
CA VAL A 100 3.78 -6.76 5.63
C VAL A 100 3.74 -8.25 5.26
N GLU A 101 4.31 -8.58 4.10
CA GLU A 101 4.62 -9.94 3.71
C GLU A 101 6.11 -10.21 3.97
N GLU A 102 6.38 -11.24 4.76
CA GLU A 102 7.72 -11.73 5.04
C GLU A 102 8.10 -12.87 4.08
N GLY A 103 9.38 -13.22 4.00
CA GLY A 103 9.80 -14.37 3.19
C GLY A 103 9.87 -14.10 1.68
N ILE A 104 9.79 -12.84 1.23
CA ILE A 104 9.85 -12.51 -0.20
C ILE A 104 11.27 -12.74 -0.72
N LYS A 105 11.44 -13.76 -1.56
CA LYS A 105 12.71 -14.06 -2.21
C LYS A 105 12.96 -13.09 -3.37
N VAL A 106 14.05 -12.33 -3.30
CA VAL A 106 14.53 -11.45 -4.37
C VAL A 106 15.97 -11.86 -4.68
N GLY A 107 16.14 -12.66 -5.73
CA GLY A 107 17.43 -13.30 -6.01
C GLY A 107 17.81 -14.26 -4.89
N ARG A 108 18.92 -13.99 -4.20
CA ARG A 108 19.40 -14.77 -3.05
C ARG A 108 18.95 -14.20 -1.70
N ASP A 109 18.38 -12.99 -1.68
CA ASP A 109 17.97 -12.33 -0.44
C ASP A 109 16.52 -12.69 -0.08
N ILE A 110 16.24 -12.75 1.21
CA ILE A 110 14.89 -12.78 1.76
C ILE A 110 14.60 -11.39 2.35
N LYS A 111 13.50 -10.77 1.91
CA LYS A 111 13.12 -9.41 2.32
C LYS A 111 11.68 -9.37 2.82
N LYS A 112 11.40 -8.40 3.69
CA LYS A 112 10.03 -7.95 4.00
C LYS A 112 9.55 -7.02 2.89
N GLY A 113 8.25 -7.01 2.60
CA GLY A 113 7.68 -6.12 1.60
C GLY A 113 6.21 -5.84 1.82
N LEU A 114 5.76 -4.67 1.38
CA LEU A 114 4.36 -4.27 1.49
C LEU A 114 3.53 -4.90 0.38
N ARG A 115 2.39 -5.46 0.79
CA ARG A 115 1.36 -6.04 -0.06
C ARG A 115 0.00 -5.45 0.22
N VAL A 116 -0.89 -5.61 -0.76
CA VAL A 116 -2.29 -5.16 -0.67
C VAL A 116 -3.23 -6.32 -0.84
N ARG A 117 -4.38 -6.27 -0.18
CA ARG A 117 -5.52 -7.19 -0.36
C ARG A 117 -6.84 -6.45 -0.15
N ALA A 118 -7.95 -7.13 -0.47
CA ALA A 118 -9.28 -6.61 -0.16
C ALA A 118 -9.43 -6.36 1.35
N SER A 119 -10.00 -5.21 1.71
CA SER A 119 -10.39 -4.95 3.09
C SER A 119 -11.46 -5.94 3.56
N LYS A 120 -11.60 -6.08 4.87
CA LYS A 120 -12.68 -6.91 5.45
C LYS A 120 -14.05 -6.49 4.93
N GLU A 121 -14.29 -5.19 4.86
CA GLU A 121 -15.52 -4.59 4.33
C GLU A 121 -15.73 -4.92 2.84
N THR A 122 -14.69 -4.78 2.01
CA THR A 122 -14.77 -5.13 0.58
C THR A 122 -15.10 -6.60 0.38
N ASN A 123 -14.53 -7.49 1.20
CA ASN A 123 -14.83 -8.92 1.15
C ASN A 123 -16.27 -9.22 1.56
N GLN A 124 -16.79 -8.56 2.59
CA GLN A 124 -18.19 -8.71 3.03
C GLN A 124 -19.17 -8.25 1.94
N ALA A 125 -18.95 -7.07 1.36
CA ALA A 125 -19.79 -6.54 0.28
C ALA A 125 -19.84 -7.49 -0.94
N LYS A 126 -18.68 -7.99 -1.39
CA LYS A 126 -18.60 -8.96 -2.50
C LYS A 126 -19.28 -10.29 -2.18
N THR A 127 -19.24 -10.72 -0.93
CA THR A 127 -19.90 -11.97 -0.49
C THR A 127 -21.41 -11.80 -0.56
N GLN A 128 -21.95 -10.69 -0.05
CA GLN A 128 -23.37 -10.37 -0.09
C GLN A 128 -23.90 -10.24 -1.54
N GLU A 129 -23.15 -9.59 -2.42
CA GLU A 129 -23.51 -9.44 -3.83
C GLU A 129 -23.61 -10.80 -4.54
N LYS A 130 -22.62 -11.68 -4.33
CA LYS A 130 -22.66 -13.05 -4.88
C LYS A 130 -23.82 -13.87 -4.33
N SER A 131 -24.08 -13.79 -3.03
CA SER A 131 -25.21 -14.49 -2.40
C SER A 131 -26.54 -14.02 -2.98
N LYS A 132 -26.72 -12.71 -3.18
CA LYS A 132 -27.93 -12.13 -3.78
C LYS A 132 -28.10 -12.58 -5.24
N ALA A 133 -27.04 -12.53 -6.04
CA ALA A 133 -27.08 -12.97 -7.43
C ALA A 133 -27.44 -14.47 -7.56
N ALA A 134 -26.89 -15.32 -6.68
CA ALA A 134 -27.22 -16.75 -6.63
C ALA A 134 -28.70 -16.97 -6.27
N LEU A 135 -29.21 -16.29 -5.24
CA LEU A 135 -30.62 -16.33 -4.84
C LEU A 135 -31.57 -15.89 -5.97
N ASP A 136 -31.23 -14.82 -6.69
CA ASP A 136 -32.05 -14.32 -7.79
C ASP A 136 -32.06 -15.30 -8.99
N SER A 137 -30.98 -16.06 -9.21
CA SER A 137 -30.92 -17.10 -10.25
C SER A 137 -31.78 -18.32 -9.94
N LEU A 138 -31.88 -18.70 -8.65
CA LEU A 138 -32.72 -19.81 -8.17
C LEU A 138 -34.22 -19.49 -8.22
N LYS A 139 -34.60 -18.21 -8.08
CA LYS A 139 -36.01 -17.77 -8.16
C LYS A 139 -36.52 -17.58 -9.59
N LYS A 140 -35.62 -17.58 -10.57
CA LYS A 140 -35.95 -17.44 -12.01
C LYS A 140 -35.96 -18.78 -12.75
N SER A 141 -35.66 -19.88 -12.05
CA SER A 141 -35.77 -21.27 -12.55
C SER A 141 -37.02 -21.91 -11.96
#